data_AF-A0A8T3Y9G3-F1
#
_entry.id   AF-A0A8T3Y9G3-F1
#
_cell.length_a   1.000
_cell.length_b   1.000
_cell.length_c   1.000
_cell.angle_alpha   90.00
_cell.angle_beta   90.00
_cell.angle_gamma   90.00
#
_symmetry.space_group_name_H-M   'P 1'
#
loop_
_entity.id
_entity.type
_entity.pdbx_description
1 polymer ?
#
loop_
_entity_poly.entity_id
_entity_poly.type
_entity_poly.pdbx_seq_one_letter_code
_entity_poly.pdbx_strand_id
1 'polypeptide(L)'
;MEHAHHQQKTSIATTFINFMRRHYWVLFLLLLLFLFRKTVVSALLVIFLIGIGILSTLTTRIFNYNMGIELITFVTIVLAYAYNPFTALIAAIIMVFGSSVLQGRLICPITIGRYGTYVILCLLAGIFSGIHVTTAGKFLTIVYNLLLWAVYAMVKGFSLVKGAIPVVVSIALNFFLFSTFAQPLVQALE
;
A
#
# COMPACT_ATOMS: atom_id res chain seq x y z
N MET A 1 16.59 66.20 5.53
CA MET A 1 16.84 64.85 4.98
C MET A 1 16.04 63.76 5.70
N GLU A 2 15.72 63.89 7.00
CA GLU A 2 14.92 62.87 7.73
C GLU A 2 13.50 62.64 7.19
N HIS A 3 12.83 63.66 6.65
CA HIS A 3 11.47 63.51 6.11
C HIS A 3 11.39 62.58 4.88
N ALA A 4 12.46 62.48 4.08
CA ALA A 4 12.48 61.59 2.91
C ALA A 4 12.54 60.10 3.30
N HIS A 5 13.23 59.77 4.40
CA HIS A 5 13.29 58.39 4.91
C HIS A 5 11.95 57.90 5.48
N HIS A 6 11.09 58.80 5.97
CA HIS A 6 9.80 58.41 6.52
C HIS A 6 8.78 58.03 5.44
N GLN A 7 8.74 58.74 4.31
CA GLN A 7 7.84 58.42 3.20
C GLN A 7 8.17 57.10 2.50
N GLN A 8 9.45 56.74 2.41
CA GLN A 8 9.87 55.48 1.80
C GLN A 8 9.45 54.25 2.63
N LYS A 9 9.50 54.34 3.97
CA LYS A 9 9.09 53.25 4.86
C LYS A 9 7.60 52.92 4.76
N THR A 10 6.74 53.92 4.59
CA THR A 10 5.28 53.73 4.46
C THR A 10 4.86 53.06 3.14
N SER A 11 5.61 53.32 2.04
CA SER A 11 5.34 52.72 0.72
C SER A 11 5.62 51.22 0.67
N ILE A 12 6.71 50.78 1.31
CA ILE A 12 7.09 49.36 1.38
C ILE A 12 6.06 48.57 2.20
N ALA A 13 5.62 49.11 3.34
CA ALA A 13 4.67 48.43 4.23
C ALA A 13 3.30 48.19 3.56
N THR A 14 2.77 49.19 2.85
CA THR A 14 1.47 49.07 2.17
C THR A 14 1.50 48.08 1.00
N THR A 15 2.60 48.06 0.26
CA THR A 15 2.82 47.10 -0.84
C THR A 15 2.90 45.67 -0.29
N PHE A 16 3.61 45.47 0.82
CA PHE A 16 3.70 44.17 1.49
C PHE A 16 2.33 43.70 2.03
N ILE A 17 1.56 44.57 2.67
CA ILE A 17 0.22 44.22 3.18
C ILE A 17 -0.72 43.82 2.03
N ASN A 18 -0.72 44.57 0.92
CA ASN A 18 -1.53 44.22 -0.25
C ASN A 18 -1.10 42.91 -0.89
N PHE A 19 0.22 42.63 -0.94
CA PHE A 19 0.75 41.35 -1.40
C PHE A 19 0.28 40.20 -0.50
N MET A 20 0.41 40.34 0.83
CA MET A 20 -0.03 39.34 1.81
C MET A 20 -1.54 39.12 1.74
N ARG A 21 -2.34 40.19 1.62
CA ARG A 21 -3.79 40.10 1.45
C ARG A 21 -4.21 39.41 0.15
N ARG A 22 -3.39 39.49 -0.89
CA ARG A 22 -3.65 38.78 -2.16
C ARG A 22 -3.24 37.31 -2.14
N HIS A 23 -2.23 36.95 -1.34
CA HIS A 23 -1.64 35.60 -1.29
C HIS A 23 -1.83 34.85 0.04
N TYR A 24 -2.67 35.35 0.95
CA TYR A 24 -2.91 34.69 2.25
C TYR A 24 -3.41 33.25 2.08
N TRP A 25 -4.16 32.96 1.02
CA TRP A 25 -4.63 31.61 0.70
C TRP A 25 -3.49 30.65 0.35
N VAL A 26 -2.43 31.12 -0.31
CA VAL A 26 -1.23 30.31 -0.61
C VAL A 26 -0.50 29.99 0.69
N LEU A 27 -0.31 30.99 1.54
CA LEU A 27 0.33 30.80 2.85
C LEU A 27 -0.51 29.88 3.74
N PHE A 28 -1.84 30.00 3.69
CA PHE A 28 -2.76 29.11 4.39
C PHE A 28 -2.69 27.68 3.85
N LEU A 29 -2.63 27.49 2.53
CA LEU A 29 -2.46 26.18 1.91
C LEU A 29 -1.11 25.56 2.27
N LEU A 30 -0.03 26.33 2.24
CA LEU A 30 1.31 25.88 2.65
C LEU A 30 1.34 25.53 4.14
N LEU A 31 0.66 26.32 4.99
CA LEU A 31 0.49 26.02 6.41
C LEU A 31 -0.31 24.73 6.61
N LEU A 32 -1.40 24.52 5.87
CA LEU A 32 -2.17 23.27 5.90
C LEU A 32 -1.30 22.09 5.46
N LEU A 33 -0.58 22.19 4.33
CA LEU A 33 0.33 21.15 3.87
C LEU A 33 1.43 20.87 4.89
N PHE A 34 1.92 21.89 5.59
CA PHE A 34 2.92 21.73 6.64
C PHE A 34 2.35 21.03 7.88
N LEU A 35 1.16 21.44 8.34
CA LEU A 35 0.45 20.86 9.48
C LEU A 35 0.05 19.39 9.21
N PHE A 36 -0.40 19.09 8.00
CA PHE A 36 -0.85 17.76 7.58
C PHE A 36 0.21 16.99 6.79
N ARG A 37 1.48 17.41 6.81
CA ARG A 37 2.55 16.81 5.99
C ARG A 37 2.64 15.30 6.18
N LYS A 38 2.48 14.83 7.42
CA LYS A 38 2.54 13.42 7.77
C LYS A 38 1.37 12.64 7.16
N THR A 39 0.16 13.15 7.32
CA THR A 39 -1.07 12.57 6.75
C THR A 39 -1.03 12.54 5.22
N VAL A 40 -0.57 13.63 4.58
CA VAL A 40 -0.46 13.72 3.12
C VAL A 40 0.57 12.72 2.59
N VAL A 41 1.76 12.66 3.20
CA VAL A 41 2.81 11.71 2.79
C VAL A 41 2.35 10.26 2.99
N SER A 42 1.74 9.96 4.13
CA SER A 42 1.19 8.63 4.44
C SER A 42 0.10 8.23 3.43
N ALA A 43 -0.83 9.14 3.10
CA ALA A 43 -1.85 8.90 2.08
C ALA A 43 -1.27 8.68 0.67
N LEU A 44 -0.29 9.49 0.26
CA LEU A 44 0.41 9.31 -1.01
C LEU A 44 1.15 7.97 -1.06
N LEU A 45 1.75 7.55 0.05
CA LEU A 45 2.43 6.25 0.15
C LEU A 45 1.44 5.09 0.04
N VAL A 46 0.26 5.17 0.69
CA VAL A 46 -0.81 4.17 0.53
C VAL A 46 -1.27 4.06 -0.92
N ILE A 47 -1.53 5.19 -1.59
CA ILE A 47 -1.93 5.22 -3.00
C ILE A 47 -0.84 4.57 -3.88
N PHE A 48 0.43 4.90 -3.62
CA PHE A 48 1.57 4.33 -4.33
C PHE A 48 1.67 2.82 -4.13
N LEU A 49 1.54 2.32 -2.89
CA LEU A 49 1.57 0.89 -2.57
C LEU A 49 0.40 0.13 -3.22
N ILE A 50 -0.81 0.70 -3.22
CA ILE A 50 -1.96 0.14 -3.93
C ILE A 50 -1.67 0.08 -5.44
N GLY A 51 -1.10 1.14 -6.02
CA GLY A 51 -0.69 1.20 -7.42
C GLY A 51 0.30 0.09 -7.78
N ILE A 52 1.34 -0.10 -6.97
CA ILE A 52 2.31 -1.20 -7.14
C ILE A 52 1.62 -2.55 -7.04
N GLY A 53 0.72 -2.74 -6.06
CA GLY A 53 -0.03 -3.97 -5.89
C GLY A 53 -0.85 -4.33 -7.14
N ILE A 54 -1.54 -3.35 -7.72
CA ILE A 54 -2.30 -3.51 -8.96
C ILE A 54 -1.37 -3.85 -10.14
N LEU A 55 -0.31 -3.05 -10.33
CA LEU A 55 0.64 -3.19 -11.46
C LEU A 55 1.48 -4.46 -11.37
N SER A 56 1.71 -5.01 -10.17
CA SER A 56 2.49 -6.24 -9.97
C SER A 56 2.00 -7.39 -10.84
N THR A 57 0.69 -7.43 -11.11
CA THR A 57 0.07 -8.48 -11.91
C THR A 57 0.32 -8.36 -13.40
N LEU A 58 0.72 -7.18 -13.90
CA LEU A 58 1.11 -6.99 -15.30
C LEU A 58 2.42 -7.73 -15.62
N THR A 59 3.32 -7.89 -14.64
CA THR A 59 4.56 -8.63 -14.85
C THR A 59 4.30 -10.06 -15.32
N THR A 60 3.26 -10.71 -14.79
CA THR A 60 2.87 -12.06 -15.19
C THR A 60 2.39 -12.14 -16.64
N ARG A 61 1.86 -11.03 -17.20
CA ARG A 61 1.43 -10.93 -18.59
C ARG A 61 2.61 -10.73 -19.54
N ILE A 62 3.64 -10.00 -19.10
CA ILE A 62 4.82 -9.69 -19.91
C ILE A 62 5.77 -10.90 -19.95
N PHE A 63 6.05 -11.50 -18.80
CA PHE A 63 7.07 -12.55 -18.67
C PHE A 63 6.52 -13.98 -18.80
N ASN A 64 5.19 -14.16 -18.97
CA ASN A 64 4.50 -15.45 -18.95
C ASN A 64 4.81 -16.34 -17.73
N TYR A 65 5.44 -15.77 -16.70
CA TYR A 65 5.87 -16.45 -15.51
C TYR A 65 5.40 -15.65 -14.30
N ASN A 66 4.78 -16.33 -13.34
CA ASN A 66 4.47 -15.71 -12.06
C ASN A 66 5.73 -15.74 -11.22
N MET A 67 6.38 -14.59 -11.04
CA MET A 67 7.63 -14.49 -10.26
C MET A 67 7.45 -14.87 -8.79
N GLY A 68 6.23 -15.16 -8.32
CA GLY A 68 5.97 -15.51 -6.92
C GLY A 68 6.05 -14.31 -5.97
N ILE A 69 6.20 -13.10 -6.50
CA ILE A 69 6.22 -11.88 -5.70
C ILE A 69 4.77 -11.47 -5.45
N GLU A 70 4.30 -11.70 -4.22
CA GLU A 70 2.91 -11.44 -3.84
C GLU A 70 2.76 -10.05 -3.22
N LEU A 71 3.02 -9.01 -4.03
CA LEU A 71 3.01 -7.61 -3.60
C LEU A 71 1.69 -7.20 -2.94
N ILE A 72 0.54 -7.70 -3.43
CA ILE A 72 -0.76 -7.44 -2.80
C ILE A 72 -0.77 -7.99 -1.35
N THR A 73 -0.28 -9.21 -1.14
CA THR A 73 -0.17 -9.83 0.19
C THR A 73 0.75 -9.05 1.11
N PHE A 74 1.92 -8.66 0.62
CA PHE A 74 2.85 -7.83 1.35
C PHE A 74 2.22 -6.50 1.79
N VAL A 75 1.65 -5.74 0.83
CA VAL A 75 1.04 -4.44 1.09
C VAL A 75 -0.14 -4.57 2.04
N THR A 76 -1.02 -5.57 1.87
CA THR A 76 -2.17 -5.78 2.76
C THR A 76 -1.72 -6.02 4.20
N ILE A 77 -0.71 -6.86 4.44
CA ILE A 77 -0.23 -7.11 5.81
C ILE A 77 0.40 -5.83 6.39
N VAL A 78 1.24 -5.13 5.62
CA VAL A 78 1.84 -3.86 6.07
C VAL A 78 0.78 -2.83 6.45
N LEU A 79 -0.27 -2.67 5.63
CA LEU A 79 -1.38 -1.75 5.93
C LEU A 79 -2.21 -2.21 7.14
N ALA A 80 -2.33 -3.51 7.38
CA ALA A 80 -3.05 -4.03 8.54
C ALA A 80 -2.34 -3.68 9.85
N TYR A 81 -1.01 -3.67 9.82
CA TYR A 81 -0.16 -3.27 10.95
C TYR A 81 -0.10 -1.75 11.13
N ALA A 82 0.08 -1.00 10.04
CA ALA A 82 0.20 0.46 10.12
C ALA A 82 -1.10 1.18 10.50
N TYR A 83 -2.26 0.58 10.18
CA TYR A 83 -3.56 1.17 10.48
C TYR A 83 -4.44 0.21 11.28
N ASN A 84 -5.20 -0.64 10.58
CA ASN A 84 -6.07 -1.64 11.16
C ASN A 84 -6.49 -2.66 10.07
N PRO A 85 -6.99 -3.84 10.47
CA PRO A 85 -7.43 -4.88 9.54
C PRO A 85 -8.49 -4.44 8.52
N PHE A 86 -9.37 -3.50 8.89
CA PHE A 86 -10.47 -3.06 8.03
C PHE A 86 -9.95 -2.18 6.89
N THR A 87 -9.07 -1.21 7.18
CA THR A 87 -8.41 -0.39 6.16
C THR A 87 -7.59 -1.26 5.20
N ALA A 88 -6.87 -2.24 5.72
CA ALA A 88 -6.11 -3.19 4.92
C ALA A 88 -6.99 -4.05 4.00
N LEU A 89 -8.16 -4.47 4.49
CA LEU A 89 -9.12 -5.23 3.69
C LEU A 89 -9.66 -4.41 2.53
N ILE A 90 -10.03 -3.14 2.77
CA ILE A 90 -10.46 -2.24 1.69
C ILE A 90 -9.36 -2.10 0.63
N ALA A 91 -8.12 -1.85 1.06
CA ALA A 91 -6.98 -1.76 0.15
C ALA A 91 -6.76 -3.08 -0.64
N ALA A 92 -6.88 -4.24 0.03
CA ALA A 92 -6.78 -5.54 -0.61
C ALA A 92 -7.85 -5.74 -1.68
N ILE A 93 -9.10 -5.36 -1.39
CA ILE A 93 -10.22 -5.44 -2.35
C ILE A 93 -9.92 -4.56 -3.57
N ILE A 94 -9.49 -3.31 -3.35
CA ILE A 94 -9.14 -2.38 -4.44
C ILE A 94 -8.00 -2.94 -5.29
N MET A 95 -6.94 -3.46 -4.65
CA MET A 95 -5.79 -4.04 -5.35
C MET A 95 -6.17 -5.28 -6.16
N VAL A 96 -6.93 -6.21 -5.57
CA VAL A 96 -7.39 -7.42 -6.27
C VAL A 96 -8.31 -7.04 -7.41
N PHE A 97 -9.31 -6.19 -7.18
CA PHE A 97 -10.23 -5.73 -8.23
C PHE A 97 -9.49 -5.05 -9.38
N GLY A 98 -8.63 -4.07 -9.09
CA GLY A 98 -7.83 -3.38 -10.09
C GLY A 98 -6.93 -4.34 -10.86
N SER A 99 -6.30 -5.29 -10.18
CA SER A 99 -5.49 -6.32 -10.84
C SER A 99 -6.31 -7.23 -11.76
N SER A 100 -7.53 -7.59 -11.35
CA SER A 100 -8.45 -8.43 -12.14
C SER A 100 -8.98 -7.70 -13.37
N VAL A 101 -9.23 -6.39 -13.27
CA VAL A 101 -9.55 -5.53 -14.43
C VAL A 101 -8.40 -5.55 -15.44
N LEU A 102 -7.16 -5.29 -15.00
CA LEU A 102 -5.99 -5.27 -15.88
C LEU A 102 -5.69 -6.61 -16.55
N GLN A 103 -6.03 -7.72 -15.88
CA GLN A 103 -5.90 -9.06 -16.43
C GLN A 103 -7.08 -9.49 -17.32
N GLY A 104 -8.18 -8.74 -17.37
CA GLY A 104 -9.41 -9.14 -18.06
C GLY A 104 -10.09 -10.35 -17.41
N ARG A 105 -9.94 -10.56 -16.10
CA ARG A 105 -10.42 -11.72 -15.32
C ARG A 105 -11.28 -11.30 -14.13
N LEU A 106 -12.24 -10.41 -14.38
CA LEU A 106 -13.10 -9.82 -13.34
C LEU A 106 -13.88 -10.87 -12.53
N ILE A 107 -14.57 -11.79 -13.22
CA ILE A 107 -15.46 -12.78 -12.58
C ILE A 107 -14.89 -14.19 -12.85
N CYS A 108 -13.80 -14.51 -12.17
CA CYS A 108 -13.23 -15.85 -12.16
C CYS A 108 -13.39 -16.46 -10.75
N PRO A 109 -13.73 -17.76 -10.61
CA PRO A 109 -13.81 -18.40 -9.29
C PRO A 109 -12.53 -18.25 -8.47
N ILE A 110 -11.37 -18.18 -9.12
CA ILE A 110 -10.07 -17.91 -8.48
C ILE A 110 -10.06 -16.51 -7.85
N THR A 111 -10.55 -15.49 -8.55
CA THR A 111 -10.63 -14.11 -8.03
C THR A 111 -11.51 -14.06 -6.79
N ILE A 112 -12.64 -14.78 -6.79
CA ILE A 112 -13.53 -14.89 -5.64
C ILE A 112 -12.81 -15.55 -4.44
N GLY A 113 -12.09 -16.66 -4.68
CA GLY A 113 -11.28 -17.31 -3.66
C GLY A 113 -10.17 -16.41 -3.11
N ARG A 114 -9.58 -15.53 -3.93
CA ARG A 114 -8.59 -14.54 -3.47
C ARG A 114 -9.20 -13.53 -2.50
N TYR A 115 -10.41 -13.01 -2.77
CA TYR A 115 -11.08 -12.11 -1.83
C TYR A 115 -11.30 -12.80 -0.47
N GLY A 116 -11.81 -14.03 -0.46
CA GLY A 116 -11.98 -14.79 0.78
C GLY A 116 -10.67 -15.01 1.54
N THR A 117 -9.58 -15.29 0.80
CA THR A 117 -8.24 -15.45 1.39
C THR A 117 -7.76 -14.15 2.05
N TYR A 118 -7.98 -12.99 1.42
CA TYR A 118 -7.59 -11.70 2.00
C TYR A 118 -8.42 -11.30 3.22
N VAL A 119 -9.70 -11.68 3.27
CA VAL A 119 -10.52 -11.52 4.50
C VAL A 119 -9.88 -12.27 5.65
N ILE A 120 -9.56 -13.56 5.47
CA ILE A 120 -8.90 -14.39 6.49
C ILE A 120 -7.56 -13.78 6.88
N LEU A 121 -6.76 -13.35 5.90
CA LEU A 121 -5.45 -12.77 6.14
C LEU A 121 -5.50 -11.49 6.98
N CYS A 122 -6.45 -10.59 6.70
CA CYS A 122 -6.62 -9.34 7.46
C CYS A 122 -7.06 -9.63 8.90
N LEU A 123 -7.98 -10.59 9.10
CA LEU A 123 -8.40 -11.00 10.44
C LEU A 123 -7.24 -11.58 11.25
N LEU A 124 -6.45 -12.48 10.63
CA LEU A 124 -5.26 -13.03 11.27
C LEU A 124 -4.21 -11.95 11.57
N ALA A 125 -3.99 -10.99 10.65
CA ALA A 125 -3.09 -9.87 10.89
C ALA A 125 -3.52 -9.05 12.12
N GLY A 126 -4.82 -8.83 12.31
CA GLY A 126 -5.36 -8.20 13.51
C GLY A 126 -5.06 -8.98 14.79
N ILE A 127 -5.26 -10.31 14.77
CA ILE A 127 -4.94 -11.21 15.91
C ILE A 127 -3.45 -11.16 16.25
N PHE A 128 -2.58 -11.10 15.24
CA PHE A 128 -1.13 -11.07 15.42
C PHE A 128 -0.55 -9.68 15.66
N SER A 129 -1.36 -8.61 15.76
CA SER A 129 -0.89 -7.22 15.88
C SER A 129 0.11 -6.95 17.01
N GLY A 130 0.15 -7.80 18.05
CA GLY A 130 1.17 -7.74 19.12
C GLY A 130 2.54 -8.35 18.79
N ILE A 131 2.71 -8.96 17.61
CA ILE A 131 3.96 -9.55 17.13
C ILE A 131 4.65 -8.60 16.17
N HIS A 132 5.98 -8.64 16.07
CA HIS A 132 6.72 -7.87 15.08
C HIS A 132 6.24 -8.16 13.63
N VAL A 133 5.97 -7.11 12.84
CA VAL A 133 5.38 -7.21 11.48
C VAL A 133 6.14 -8.15 10.57
N THR A 134 7.47 -8.18 10.64
CA THR A 134 8.30 -9.11 9.84
C THR A 134 8.01 -10.58 10.17
N THR A 135 7.87 -10.94 11.45
CA THR A 135 7.63 -12.32 11.88
C THR A 135 6.21 -12.75 11.55
N ALA A 136 5.24 -11.90 11.85
CA ALA A 136 3.85 -12.15 11.49
C ALA A 136 3.67 -12.21 9.97
N GLY A 137 4.30 -11.32 9.21
CA GLY A 137 4.26 -11.30 7.76
C GLY A 137 4.77 -12.58 7.13
N LYS A 138 5.91 -13.11 7.60
CA LYS A 138 6.43 -14.42 7.17
C LYS A 138 5.42 -15.54 7.43
N PHE A 139 4.86 -15.60 8.63
CA PHE A 139 3.85 -16.61 8.97
C PHE A 139 2.60 -16.49 8.08
N LEU A 140 2.07 -15.28 7.94
CA LEU A 140 0.88 -14.99 7.15
C LEU A 140 1.08 -15.24 5.65
N THR A 141 2.29 -15.03 5.11
CA THR A 141 2.64 -15.43 3.75
C THR A 141 2.52 -16.95 3.56
N ILE A 142 3.00 -17.76 4.52
CA ILE A 142 2.84 -19.22 4.45
C ILE A 142 1.35 -19.57 4.42
N VAL A 143 0.57 -19.00 5.35
CA VAL A 143 -0.88 -19.24 5.44
C VAL A 143 -1.58 -18.84 4.12
N TYR A 144 -1.28 -17.67 3.60
CA TYR A 144 -1.84 -17.19 2.33
C TYR A 144 -1.52 -18.15 1.17
N ASN A 145 -0.28 -18.60 1.04
CA ASN A 145 0.13 -19.51 -0.03
C ASN A 145 -0.58 -20.87 0.10
N LEU A 146 -0.73 -21.40 1.32
CA LEU A 146 -1.48 -22.63 1.56
C LEU A 146 -2.97 -22.49 1.22
N LEU A 147 -3.60 -21.38 1.63
CA LEU A 147 -4.99 -21.09 1.31
C LEU A 147 -5.21 -20.97 -0.20
N LEU A 148 -4.36 -20.21 -0.89
CA LEU A 148 -4.44 -20.10 -2.34
C LEU A 148 -4.20 -21.43 -3.02
N TRP A 149 -3.21 -22.21 -2.59
CA TRP A 149 -2.92 -23.50 -3.18
C TRP A 149 -4.12 -24.45 -3.07
N ALA A 150 -4.83 -24.45 -1.93
CA ALA A 150 -6.09 -25.16 -1.75
C ALA A 150 -7.19 -24.67 -2.72
N VAL A 151 -7.37 -23.35 -2.85
CA VAL A 151 -8.30 -22.75 -3.83
C VAL A 151 -7.98 -23.19 -5.26
N TYR A 152 -6.70 -23.17 -5.65
CA TYR A 152 -6.27 -23.60 -6.98
C TYR A 152 -6.51 -25.10 -7.20
N ALA A 153 -6.24 -25.94 -6.21
CA ALA A 153 -6.49 -27.37 -6.28
C ALA A 153 -7.98 -27.67 -6.48
N MET A 154 -8.86 -26.99 -5.72
CA MET A 154 -10.32 -27.17 -5.82
C MET A 154 -10.88 -26.65 -7.15
N VAL A 155 -10.44 -25.49 -7.63
CA VAL A 155 -11.04 -24.85 -8.82
C VAL A 155 -10.50 -25.42 -10.13
N LYS A 156 -9.20 -25.74 -10.20
CA LYS A 156 -8.54 -26.18 -11.44
C LYS A 156 -8.21 -27.67 -11.48
N GLY A 157 -8.45 -28.42 -10.40
CA GLY A 157 -8.02 -29.82 -10.31
C GLY A 157 -6.50 -29.96 -10.41
N PHE A 158 -5.74 -28.96 -9.94
CA PHE A 158 -4.30 -28.89 -10.17
C PHE A 158 -3.55 -29.96 -9.38
N SER A 159 -2.54 -30.59 -9.99
CA SER A 159 -1.66 -31.52 -9.29
C SER A 159 -0.87 -30.80 -8.20
N LEU A 160 -1.08 -31.21 -6.95
CA LEU A 160 -0.42 -30.62 -5.78
C LEU A 160 1.11 -30.60 -5.97
N VAL A 161 1.69 -31.70 -6.43
CA VAL A 161 3.16 -31.82 -6.59
C VAL A 161 3.73 -30.74 -7.52
N LYS A 162 3.05 -30.40 -8.62
CA LYS A 162 3.52 -29.38 -9.56
C LYS A 162 3.42 -27.96 -8.99
N GLY A 163 2.56 -27.74 -8.01
CA GLY A 163 2.37 -26.44 -7.36
C GLY A 163 3.38 -26.13 -6.25
N ALA A 164 4.08 -27.15 -5.75
CA ALA A 164 4.98 -26.99 -4.61
C ALA A 164 6.17 -26.05 -4.90
N ILE A 165 6.81 -26.18 -6.07
CA ILE A 165 7.98 -25.37 -6.41
C ILE A 165 7.63 -23.86 -6.48
N PRO A 166 6.60 -23.43 -7.23
CA PRO A 166 6.19 -22.02 -7.24
C PRO A 166 5.82 -21.48 -5.85
N VAL A 167 5.19 -22.29 -5.00
CA VAL A 167 4.82 -21.90 -3.64
C VAL A 167 6.07 -21.66 -2.78
N VAL A 168 7.07 -22.55 -2.85
CA VAL A 168 8.33 -22.39 -2.09
C VAL A 168 9.08 -21.12 -2.54
N VAL A 169 9.16 -20.88 -3.85
CA VAL A 169 9.78 -19.66 -4.40
C VAL A 169 9.01 -18.41 -3.95
N SER A 170 7.68 -18.45 -3.99
CA SER A 170 6.83 -17.35 -3.51
C SER A 170 7.09 -17.04 -2.04
N ILE A 171 7.10 -18.05 -1.18
CA ILE A 171 7.37 -17.89 0.25
C ILE A 171 8.76 -17.30 0.48
N ALA A 172 9.80 -17.80 -0.19
CA ALA A 172 11.17 -17.31 -0.03
C ALA A 172 11.31 -15.82 -0.44
N LEU A 173 10.71 -15.42 -1.55
CA LEU A 173 10.74 -14.03 -2.02
C LEU A 173 9.96 -13.10 -1.09
N ASN A 174 8.79 -13.52 -0.61
CA ASN A 174 8.03 -12.75 0.36
C ASN A 174 8.76 -12.65 1.71
N PHE A 175 9.47 -13.69 2.14
CA PHE A 175 10.31 -13.63 3.35
C PHE A 175 11.39 -12.58 3.23
N PHE A 176 12.03 -12.49 2.06
CA PHE A 176 12.96 -11.43 1.75
C PHE A 176 12.28 -10.05 1.82
N LEU A 177 11.13 -9.87 1.17
CA LEU A 177 10.38 -8.60 1.22
C LEU A 177 10.03 -8.18 2.65
N PHE A 178 9.50 -9.09 3.47
CA PHE A 178 9.14 -8.80 4.86
C PHE A 178 10.35 -8.50 5.75
N SER A 179 11.49 -9.13 5.49
CA SER A 179 12.70 -8.89 6.26
C SER A 179 13.31 -7.52 5.93
N THR A 180 13.24 -7.12 4.66
CA THR A 180 13.92 -5.91 4.18
C THR A 180 13.04 -4.66 4.30
N PHE A 181 11.75 -4.77 3.96
CA PHE A 181 10.91 -3.59 3.71
C PHE A 181 9.73 -3.40 4.66
N ALA A 182 9.27 -4.44 5.37
CA ALA A 182 8.03 -4.34 6.15
C ALA A 182 8.14 -3.32 7.29
N GLN A 183 9.16 -3.44 8.15
CA GLN A 183 9.32 -2.56 9.31
C GLN A 183 9.53 -1.08 8.92
N PRO A 184 10.43 -0.76 7.96
CA PRO A 184 10.58 0.63 7.51
C PRO A 184 9.30 1.21 6.92
N LEU A 185 8.50 0.41 6.19
CA LEU A 185 7.25 0.88 5.61
C LEU A 185 6.17 1.12 6.66
N VAL A 186 6.03 0.25 7.66
CA VAL A 186 5.09 0.49 8.77
C VAL A 186 5.45 1.80 9.49
N GLN A 187 6.73 2.01 9.82
CA GLN A 187 7.21 3.24 10.47
C GLN A 187 6.99 4.50 9.62
N ALA A 188 7.03 4.38 8.29
CA ALA A 188 6.78 5.51 7.40
C ALA A 188 5.28 5.85 7.27
N LEU A 189 4.41 4.87 7.55
CA LEU A 189 2.95 5.02 7.45
C LEU A 189 2.32 5.52 8.75
N GLU A 190 2.87 5.11 9.90
CA GLU A 190 2.48 5.54 11.27
C GLU A 190 2.79 7.01 11.54
#